data_AF-A0A4Q0VPM8-F1
#
_entry.id   AF-A0A4Q0VPM8-F1
#
_cell.length_a   1.000
_cell.length_b   1.000
_cell.length_c   1.000
_cell.angle_alpha   90.00
_cell.angle_beta   90.00
_cell.angle_gamma   90.00
#
_symmetry.space_group_name_H-M   'P 1'
#
loop_
_entity.id
_entity.type
_entity.pdbx_description
1 polymer ?
#
loop_
_entity_poly.entity_id
_entity_poly.type
_entity_poly.pdbx_seq_one_letter_code
_entity_poly.pdbx_strand_id
1 'polypeptide(L)'
;MSNLARQFETKQNHTISTNVQNKPLRKNRITSGEKFLYFTTIFGIVFATYLVISTYASIYITNSEIHSLERSINEQITNNEALQLQVTELSAPDRILQIAKDQLGMTLNDKNVKVVQN
;
A
#
# COMPACT_ATOMS: atom_id res chain seq x y z
N MET A 1 103.49 -10.94 -30.12
CA MET A 1 103.02 -12.33 -30.16
C MET A 1 102.07 -12.54 -29.00
N SER A 2 100.90 -13.13 -29.29
CA SER A 2 99.97 -13.77 -28.33
C SER A 2 99.25 -12.81 -27.36
N ASN A 3 98.01 -12.42 -27.67
CA ASN A 3 96.75 -13.08 -27.26
C ASN A 3 96.47 -12.96 -25.76
N LEU A 4 95.24 -12.82 -25.27
CA LEU A 4 93.90 -12.53 -25.78
C LEU A 4 93.03 -12.80 -24.54
N ALA A 5 92.03 -11.95 -24.27
CA ALA A 5 90.96 -12.18 -23.29
C ALA A 5 91.47 -12.22 -21.83
N ARG A 6 90.70 -12.01 -20.77
CA ARG A 6 89.27 -11.96 -20.43
C ARG A 6 89.34 -11.36 -18.99
N GLN A 7 88.43 -10.60 -18.42
CA GLN A 7 87.01 -10.79 -18.35
C GLN A 7 86.50 -9.63 -17.50
N PHE A 8 85.46 -8.96 -17.97
CA PHE A 8 84.62 -8.13 -17.14
C PHE A 8 83.93 -9.04 -16.10
N GLU A 9 84.28 -8.93 -14.82
CA GLU A 9 83.38 -9.36 -13.75
C GLU A 9 82.36 -8.26 -13.50
N THR A 10 81.34 -8.21 -14.34
CA THR A 10 80.02 -7.75 -13.89
C THR A 10 79.61 -8.64 -12.72
N LYS A 11 79.64 -8.09 -11.50
CA LYS A 11 78.96 -8.68 -10.35
C LYS A 11 77.49 -8.83 -10.71
N GLN A 12 77.12 -10.05 -11.07
CA GLN A 12 75.74 -10.45 -11.30
C GLN A 12 75.00 -10.36 -9.97
N ASN A 13 73.94 -9.55 -9.94
CA ASN A 13 72.90 -9.62 -8.93
C ASN A 13 72.35 -11.05 -8.90
N HIS A 14 72.82 -11.86 -7.95
CA HIS A 14 72.14 -13.09 -7.59
C HIS A 14 70.88 -12.73 -6.80
N THR A 15 69.82 -12.37 -7.52
CA THR A 15 68.47 -12.52 -6.99
C THR A 15 68.25 -14.02 -6.80
N ILE A 16 68.22 -14.45 -5.55
CA ILE A 16 67.73 -15.77 -5.19
C ILE A 16 66.25 -15.79 -5.62
N SER A 17 65.97 -16.33 -6.81
CA SER A 17 64.62 -16.77 -7.15
C SER A 17 64.32 -17.95 -6.25
N THR A 18 63.67 -17.69 -5.12
CA THR A 18 62.82 -18.70 -4.53
C THR A 18 61.82 -19.10 -5.60
N ASN A 19 61.99 -20.31 -6.13
CA ASN A 19 61.01 -20.97 -6.98
C ASN A 19 59.79 -21.25 -6.10
N VAL A 20 58.98 -20.22 -5.89
CA VAL A 20 57.62 -20.40 -5.42
C VAL A 20 56.92 -21.03 -6.60
N GLN A 21 56.78 -22.36 -6.57
CA GLN A 21 55.86 -23.05 -7.46
C GLN A 21 54.49 -22.40 -7.24
N ASN A 22 54.16 -21.45 -8.10
CA ASN A 22 52.84 -20.87 -8.21
C ASN A 22 51.93 -22.01 -8.69
N LYS A 23 51.44 -22.81 -7.74
CA LYS A 23 50.31 -23.69 -8.00
C LYS A 23 49.23 -22.79 -8.60
N PRO A 24 48.73 -23.05 -9.81
CA PRO A 24 47.72 -22.20 -10.40
C PRO A 24 46.56 -22.18 -9.42
N LEU A 25 46.21 -20.98 -8.91
CA LEU A 25 44.99 -20.80 -8.14
C LEU A 25 43.88 -21.37 -9.01
N ARG A 26 43.26 -22.48 -8.57
CA ARG A 26 42.15 -23.09 -9.29
C ARG A 26 41.12 -21.98 -9.44
N LYS A 27 40.90 -21.53 -10.67
CA LYS A 27 39.90 -20.53 -10.99
C LYS A 27 38.58 -21.09 -10.45
N ASN A 28 38.04 -20.49 -9.39
CA ASN A 28 36.78 -20.88 -8.76
C ASN A 28 35.67 -20.74 -9.81
N ARG A 29 35.49 -21.76 -10.63
CA ARG A 29 34.36 -21.89 -11.52
C ARG A 29 33.19 -22.21 -10.61
N ILE A 30 32.25 -21.26 -10.53
CA ILE A 30 30.93 -21.45 -9.94
C ILE A 30 30.42 -22.79 -10.47
N THR A 31 30.16 -23.72 -9.56
CA THR A 31 29.71 -25.06 -9.96
C THR A 31 28.30 -24.93 -10.56
N SER A 32 27.94 -25.78 -11.53
CA SER A 32 26.64 -25.65 -12.21
C SER A 32 25.45 -25.69 -11.23
N GLY A 33 25.59 -26.38 -10.09
CA GLY A 33 24.59 -26.41 -9.02
C GLY A 33 24.48 -25.10 -8.24
N GLU A 34 25.60 -24.42 -7.98
CA GLU A 34 25.60 -23.12 -7.30
C GLU A 34 24.88 -22.05 -8.15
N LYS A 35 25.06 -22.08 -9.47
CA LYS A 35 24.35 -21.17 -10.40
C LYS A 35 22.83 -21.39 -10.36
N PHE A 36 22.37 -22.63 -10.22
CA PHE A 36 20.95 -22.95 -10.07
C PHE A 36 20.40 -22.47 -8.73
N LEU A 37 21.14 -22.67 -7.63
CA LEU A 37 20.74 -22.19 -6.29
C LEU A 37 20.55 -20.67 -6.26
N TYR A 38 21.47 -19.92 -6.88
CA TYR A 38 21.31 -18.46 -7.01
C TYR A 38 20.06 -18.09 -7.81
N PHE A 39 19.81 -18.78 -8.93
CA PHE A 39 18.63 -18.49 -9.74
C PHE A 39 17.32 -18.76 -8.99
N THR A 40 17.21 -19.91 -8.31
CA THR A 40 16.00 -20.25 -7.54
C THR A 40 15.81 -19.34 -6.34
N THR A 41 16.89 -18.93 -5.69
CA THR A 41 16.84 -17.99 -4.56
C THR A 41 16.37 -16.61 -5.02
N ILE A 42 16.92 -16.08 -6.12
CA ILE A 42 16.48 -14.80 -6.70
C ILE A 42 15.01 -14.89 -7.12
N PHE A 43 14.62 -15.96 -7.79
CA PHE A 43 13.24 -16.16 -8.21
C PHE A 43 12.29 -16.28 -7.01
N GLY A 44 12.68 -16.99 -5.97
CA GLY A 44 11.93 -17.12 -4.72
C GLY A 44 11.73 -15.78 -4.02
N ILE A 45 12.78 -14.95 -3.96
CA ILE A 45 12.69 -13.59 -3.41
C ILE A 45 11.72 -12.74 -4.23
N VAL A 46 11.86 -12.72 -5.56
CA VAL A 46 10.96 -11.96 -6.44
C VAL A 46 9.51 -12.42 -6.27
N PHE A 47 9.27 -13.73 -6.21
CA PHE A 47 7.94 -14.29 -6.02
C PHE A 47 7.34 -13.91 -4.66
N ALA A 48 8.13 -14.02 -3.58
CA ALA A 48 7.68 -13.62 -2.24
C ALA A 48 7.35 -12.13 -2.19
N THR A 49 8.22 -11.28 -2.74
CA THR A 49 7.99 -9.83 -2.82
C THR A 49 6.75 -9.50 -3.66
N TYR A 50 6.54 -10.19 -4.78
CA TYR A 50 5.34 -10.03 -5.60
C TYR A 50 4.05 -10.33 -4.82
N LEU A 51 4.01 -11.44 -4.07
CA LEU A 51 2.85 -11.77 -3.23
C LEU A 51 2.58 -10.68 -2.20
N VAL A 52 3.61 -10.21 -1.51
CA VAL A 52 3.48 -9.12 -0.53
C VAL A 52 2.94 -7.85 -1.18
N ILE A 53 3.49 -7.42 -2.32
CA ILE A 53 3.01 -6.23 -3.03
C ILE A 53 1.54 -6.39 -3.45
N SER A 54 1.17 -7.59 -3.92
CA SER A 54 -0.22 -7.86 -4.32
C SER A 54 -1.19 -7.76 -3.15
N THR A 55 -0.81 -8.22 -1.96
CA THR A 55 -1.66 -8.11 -0.77
C THR A 55 -1.76 -6.67 -0.27
N TYR A 56 -0.66 -5.91 -0.31
CA TYR A 56 -0.67 -4.47 -0.01
C TYR A 56 -1.56 -3.68 -0.97
N ALA A 57 -1.53 -4.01 -2.27
CA ALA A 57 -2.42 -3.37 -3.24
C ALA A 57 -3.89 -3.65 -2.94
N SER A 58 -4.25 -4.90 -2.63
CA SER A 58 -5.61 -5.26 -2.23
C SER A 58 -6.06 -4.52 -0.97
N ILE A 59 -5.20 -4.44 0.05
CA ILE A 59 -5.48 -3.69 1.30
C ILE A 59 -5.77 -2.21 0.98
N TYR A 60 -4.96 -1.60 0.12
CA TYR A 60 -5.14 -0.19 -0.25
C TYR A 60 -6.49 0.04 -0.96
N ILE A 61 -6.82 -0.83 -1.92
CA ILE A 61 -8.10 -0.76 -2.65
C ILE A 61 -9.26 -0.90 -1.66
N THR A 62 -9.23 -1.91 -0.79
CA THR A 62 -10.26 -2.12 0.22
C THR A 62 -10.40 -0.94 1.17
N ASN A 63 -9.30 -0.34 1.64
CA ASN A 63 -9.37 0.86 2.50
C ASN A 63 -9.99 2.06 1.77
N SER A 64 -9.68 2.25 0.49
CA SER A 64 -10.30 3.30 -0.32
C SER A 64 -11.79 3.05 -0.52
N GLU A 65 -12.19 1.80 -0.76
CA GLU A 65 -13.59 1.40 -0.88
C GLU A 65 -14.34 1.65 0.44
N ILE A 66 -13.74 1.29 1.59
CA ILE A 66 -14.30 1.59 2.92
C ILE A 66 -14.53 3.10 3.08
N HIS A 67 -13.54 3.94 2.78
CA HIS A 67 -13.71 5.39 2.88
C HIS A 67 -14.79 5.93 1.93
N SER A 68 -14.92 5.37 0.72
CA SER A 68 -15.99 5.75 -0.20
C SER A 68 -17.38 5.35 0.32
N LEU A 69 -17.47 4.18 0.95
CA LEU A 69 -18.69 3.68 1.54
C LEU A 69 -19.09 4.50 2.77
N GLU A 70 -18.15 4.82 3.65
CA GLU A 70 -18.37 5.69 4.82
C GLU A 70 -18.91 7.06 4.41
N ARG A 71 -18.36 7.67 3.34
CA ARG A 71 -18.90 8.93 2.80
C ARG A 71 -20.34 8.77 2.32
N SER A 72 -20.62 7.70 1.58
CA SER A 72 -21.96 7.43 1.06
C SER A 72 -22.98 7.20 2.18
N ILE A 73 -22.56 6.52 3.26
CA ILE A 73 -23.38 6.31 4.46
C ILE A 73 -23.64 7.65 5.16
N ASN A 74 -22.62 8.48 5.36
CA ASN A 74 -22.79 9.79 5.99
C ASN A 74 -23.73 10.69 5.19
N GLU A 75 -23.62 10.70 3.86
CA GLU A 75 -24.55 11.42 2.99
C GLU A 75 -25.99 10.92 3.15
N GLN A 76 -26.19 9.59 3.19
CA GLN A 76 -27.51 9.02 3.43
C GLN A 76 -28.07 9.36 4.81
N ILE A 77 -27.24 9.38 5.86
CA ILE A 77 -27.65 9.79 7.21
C ILE A 77 -28.13 11.24 7.18
N THR A 78 -27.35 12.16 6.61
CA THR A 78 -27.74 13.57 6.51
C THR A 78 -29.04 13.75 5.72
N ASN A 79 -29.21 13.02 4.61
CA ASN A 79 -30.46 13.06 3.84
C ASN A 79 -31.65 12.53 4.64
N ASN A 80 -31.46 11.45 5.40
CA ASN A 80 -32.50 10.89 6.26
C ASN A 80 -32.87 11.86 7.39
N GLU A 81 -31.88 12.51 8.03
CA GLU A 81 -32.11 13.54 9.04
C GLU A 81 -32.87 14.74 8.46
N ALA A 82 -32.49 15.20 7.27
CA ALA A 82 -33.19 16.29 6.58
C ALA A 82 -34.63 15.92 6.22
N LEU A 83 -34.90 14.68 5.79
CA LEU A 83 -36.24 14.18 5.53
C LEU A 83 -37.05 14.06 6.84
N GLN A 84 -36.43 13.59 7.91
CA GLN A 84 -37.07 13.49 9.21
C GLN A 84 -37.47 14.87 9.74
N LEU A 85 -36.61 15.88 9.59
CA LEU A 85 -36.94 17.27 9.92
C LEU A 85 -38.12 17.79 9.10
N GLN A 86 -38.13 17.54 7.79
CA GLN A 86 -39.27 17.91 6.93
C GLN A 86 -40.56 17.24 7.38
N VAL A 87 -40.53 15.95 7.73
CA VAL A 87 -41.72 15.25 8.27
C VAL A 87 -42.19 15.91 9.56
N THR A 88 -41.28 16.24 10.48
CA THR A 88 -41.61 16.92 11.74
C THR A 88 -42.22 18.31 11.50
N GLU A 89 -41.65 19.10 10.60
CA GLU A 89 -42.16 20.43 10.24
C GLU A 89 -43.53 20.36 9.55
N LEU A 90 -43.69 19.43 8.60
CA LEU A 90 -44.94 19.24 7.86
C LEU A 90 -46.06 18.69 8.75
N SER A 91 -45.71 17.84 9.72
CA SER A 91 -46.63 17.24 10.70
C SER A 91 -46.86 18.12 11.92
N ALA A 92 -46.21 19.28 12.01
CA ALA A 92 -46.37 20.21 13.12
C ALA A 92 -47.85 20.61 13.25
N PRO A 93 -48.49 20.40 14.42
CA PRO A 93 -49.91 20.69 14.61
C PRO A 93 -50.27 22.13 14.29
N ASP A 94 -49.40 23.09 14.64
CA ASP A 94 -49.60 24.50 14.38
C ASP A 94 -49.69 24.80 12.88
N ARG A 95 -48.82 24.19 12.07
CA ARG A 95 -48.84 24.31 10.60
C ARG A 95 -50.13 23.75 10.02
N ILE A 96 -50.55 22.56 10.49
CA ILE A 96 -51.79 21.92 10.03
C ILE A 96 -52.99 22.79 10.38
N LEU A 97 -53.05 23.32 11.61
CA LEU A 97 -54.12 24.21 12.05
C LEU A 97 -54.16 25.52 11.26
N GLN A 98 -52.99 26.08 10.94
CA GLN A 98 -52.88 27.28 10.12
C GLN A 98 -53.44 27.04 8.71
N ILE A 99 -53.02 25.96 8.05
CA ILE A 99 -53.54 25.58 6.72
C ILE A 99 -55.06 25.34 6.76
N ALA A 100 -55.54 24.62 7.78
CA ALA A 100 -56.97 24.34 7.96
C ALA A 100 -57.81 25.62 8.12
N LYS A 101 -57.34 26.59 8.91
CA LYS A 101 -58.07 27.85 9.16
C LYS A 101 -57.96 28.81 7.98
N ASP A 102 -56.75 29.05 7.50
CA ASP A 102 -56.48 30.16 6.56
C ASP A 102 -56.78 29.78 5.11
N GLN A 103 -56.50 28.53 4.71
CA GLN A 103 -56.66 28.09 3.32
C GLN A 103 -57.97 27.34 3.09
N LEU A 104 -58.42 26.56 4.07
CA LEU A 104 -59.61 25.70 3.96
C LEU A 104 -60.84 26.29 4.66
N GLY A 105 -60.69 27.38 5.42
CA GLY A 105 -61.80 28.04 6.13
C GLY A 105 -62.40 27.20 7.26
N MET A 106 -61.67 26.20 7.76
CA MET A 106 -62.14 25.28 8.79
C MET A 106 -61.97 25.91 10.18
N THR A 107 -63.00 25.77 11.03
CA THR A 107 -62.99 26.27 12.41
C THR A 107 -62.83 25.12 13.40
N LEU A 108 -62.01 25.33 14.44
CA LEU A 108 -61.81 24.32 15.48
C LEU A 108 -63.08 24.18 16.34
N ASN A 109 -63.53 22.96 16.58
CA ASN A 109 -64.66 22.67 17.46
C ASN A 109 -64.15 22.10 18.78
N ASP A 110 -64.03 22.96 19.80
CA ASP A 110 -63.46 22.62 21.10
C ASP A 110 -64.21 21.49 21.83
N LYS A 111 -65.47 21.23 21.47
CA LYS A 111 -66.28 20.16 22.07
C LYS A 111 -65.86 18.76 21.65
N ASN A 112 -65.07 18.62 20.57
CA ASN A 112 -64.63 17.33 20.02
C ASN A 112 -63.11 17.13 20.07
N VAL A 113 -62.41 17.88 20.93
CA VAL A 113 -60.96 17.75 21.10
C VAL A 113 -60.66 16.60 22.07
N LYS A 114 -59.94 15.57 21.61
CA LYS A 114 -59.44 14.48 22.45
C LYS A 114 -57.97 14.73 22.77
N VAL A 115 -57.67 15.03 24.03
CA VAL A 115 -56.28 15.19 24.50
C VAL A 115 -55.67 13.80 24.65
N VAL A 116 -54.61 13.51 23.90
CA VAL A 116 -53.83 12.28 24.04
C VAL A 116 -52.59 12.64 24.84
N GLN A 117 -52.49 12.14 26.08
CA GLN A 117 -51.26 12.20 26.87
C GLN A 117 -50.37 11.03 26.43
N ASN A 118 -49.11 11.32 26.13
CA ASN A 118 -48.12 10.34 25.69
C ASN A 118 -47.15 10.04 26.84
#